data_AF-A0A7L2GJG0-F1
#
_entry.id   AF-A0A7L2GJG0-F1
#
_cell.length_a   1.000
_cell.length_b   1.000
_cell.length_c   1.000
_cell.angle_alpha   90.00
_cell.angle_beta   90.00
_cell.angle_gamma   90.00
#
_symmetry.space_group_name_H-M   'P 1'
#
loop_
_entity.id
_entity.type
_entity.pdbx_description
1 polymer ?
#
loop_
_entity_poly.entity_id
_entity_poly.type
_entity_poly.pdbx_seq_one_letter_code
_entity_poly.pdbx_strand_id
1 'polypeptide(L)'
;VAQHFLVSYHIECTDEVKQSVVNTMGTFQDIVAEKCVEYFQRYRRRTFLTPKSYLSFIGGYKAIYKEKFANVGSLSERMRTGLAKLMEAEVSVNQLSKELVMKETDLAVASKKADEVLLEVTMKAQAAEKVKMQVQKVKDKAQTIVDDIAVDKAAAEDKLEAARPALEEAEAALQDSITGETVELLEPYLDMEDYDLETAKKVCGNVAGLCSWTQAMAYFYGINKEVLPLKV
;
A
#
# COMPACT_ATOMS: atom_id res chain seq x y z
N VAL A 1 -56.37 4.83 -65.89
CA VAL A 1 -56.45 5.54 -64.59
C VAL A 1 -55.40 5.06 -63.60
N ALA A 2 -55.37 3.77 -63.20
CA ALA A 2 -54.36 3.26 -62.26
C ALA A 2 -52.91 3.58 -62.67
N GLN A 3 -52.57 3.38 -63.95
CA GLN A 3 -51.27 3.74 -64.53
C GLN A 3 -50.86 5.18 -64.15
N HIS A 4 -51.71 6.15 -64.45
CA HIS A 4 -51.44 7.56 -64.18
C HIS A 4 -51.19 7.86 -62.69
N PHE A 5 -51.92 7.22 -61.78
CA PHE A 5 -51.79 7.48 -60.34
C PHE A 5 -50.67 6.68 -59.67
N LEU A 6 -50.27 5.54 -60.21
CA LEU A 6 -49.27 4.65 -59.58
C LEU A 6 -47.90 4.70 -60.25
N VAL A 7 -47.77 5.20 -61.49
CA VAL A 7 -46.47 5.37 -62.14
C VAL A 7 -45.55 6.27 -61.31
N SER A 8 -46.05 7.40 -60.81
CA SER A 8 -45.31 8.34 -59.98
C SER A 8 -45.19 7.92 -58.50
N TYR A 9 -45.89 6.88 -58.08
CA TYR A 9 -45.82 6.39 -56.71
C TYR A 9 -44.73 5.32 -56.60
N HIS A 10 -43.86 5.47 -55.61
CA HIS A 10 -42.80 4.49 -55.36
C HIS A 10 -43.35 3.24 -54.70
N ILE A 11 -43.01 2.09 -55.26
CA ILE A 11 -43.33 0.77 -54.73
C ILE A 11 -42.03 -0.03 -54.86
N GLU A 12 -41.53 -0.56 -53.74
CA GLU A 12 -40.37 -1.44 -53.71
C GLU A 12 -40.72 -2.80 -54.36
N CYS A 13 -40.52 -2.88 -55.67
CA CYS A 13 -40.60 -4.08 -56.48
C CYS A 13 -39.90 -3.86 -57.83
N THR A 14 -39.81 -4.91 -58.64
CA THR A 14 -39.33 -4.79 -60.03
C THR A 14 -40.39 -4.12 -60.90
N ASP A 15 -39.97 -3.53 -62.02
CA ASP A 15 -40.86 -2.83 -62.94
C ASP A 15 -41.94 -3.74 -63.52
N GLU A 16 -41.64 -5.02 -63.76
CA GLU A 16 -42.60 -6.01 -64.25
C GLU A 16 -43.72 -6.24 -63.21
N VAL A 17 -43.34 -6.37 -61.93
CA VAL A 17 -44.31 -6.54 -60.84
C VAL A 17 -45.13 -5.27 -60.67
N LYS A 18 -44.51 -4.09 -60.77
CA LYS A 18 -45.21 -2.81 -60.69
C LYS A 18 -46.27 -2.69 -61.79
N GLN A 19 -45.92 -3.04 -63.03
CA GLN A 19 -46.87 -3.04 -64.14
C GLN A 19 -47.99 -4.07 -63.94
N SER A 20 -47.67 -5.25 -63.40
CA SER A 20 -48.67 -6.28 -63.06
C SER A 20 -49.66 -5.78 -62.00
N VAL A 21 -49.19 -5.10 -60.94
CA VAL A 21 -50.04 -4.49 -59.92
C VAL A 21 -50.98 -3.45 -60.53
N VAL A 22 -50.46 -2.57 -61.39
CA VAL A 22 -51.25 -1.56 -62.10
C VAL A 22 -52.35 -2.18 -62.95
N ASN A 23 -52.03 -3.24 -63.71
CA ASN A 23 -52.98 -3.95 -64.55
C ASN A 23 -54.06 -4.64 -63.70
N THR A 24 -53.66 -5.31 -62.63
CA THR A 24 -54.55 -6.04 -61.72
C THR A 24 -55.57 -5.12 -61.05
N MET A 25 -55.17 -3.89 -60.67
CA MET A 25 -56.13 -2.91 -60.12
C MET A 25 -57.23 -2.54 -61.13
N GLY A 26 -56.91 -2.48 -62.42
CA GLY A 26 -57.91 -2.31 -63.48
C GLY A 26 -58.89 -3.49 -63.52
N THR A 27 -58.36 -4.71 -63.53
CA THR A 27 -59.16 -5.93 -63.52
C THR A 27 -60.09 -6.01 -62.31
N PHE A 28 -59.67 -5.57 -61.12
CA PHE A 28 -60.55 -5.53 -59.96
C PHE A 28 -61.75 -4.59 -60.15
N GLN A 29 -61.55 -3.43 -60.78
CA GLN A 29 -62.65 -2.52 -61.05
C GLN A 29 -63.68 -3.15 -61.99
N ASP A 30 -63.22 -3.87 -63.02
CA ASP A 30 -64.08 -4.57 -63.97
C ASP A 30 -64.85 -5.71 -63.29
N ILE A 31 -64.17 -6.53 -62.48
CA ILE A 31 -64.80 -7.61 -61.72
C ILE A 31 -65.89 -7.06 -60.78
N VAL A 32 -65.60 -5.98 -60.04
CA VAL A 32 -66.60 -5.42 -59.12
C VAL A 32 -67.79 -4.87 -59.91
N ALA A 33 -67.58 -4.32 -61.12
CA ALA A 33 -68.66 -3.85 -61.99
C ALA A 33 -69.57 -5.00 -62.44
N GLU A 34 -68.98 -6.12 -62.87
CA GLU A 34 -69.71 -7.34 -63.17
C GLU A 34 -70.50 -7.85 -61.95
N LYS A 35 -69.88 -7.86 -60.77
CA LYS A 35 -70.56 -8.27 -59.52
C LYS A 35 -71.70 -7.33 -59.12
N CYS A 36 -71.61 -6.03 -59.40
CA CYS A 36 -72.75 -5.12 -59.20
C CYS A 36 -73.96 -5.54 -60.06
N VAL A 37 -73.72 -5.96 -61.31
CA VAL A 37 -74.78 -6.45 -62.22
C VAL A 37 -75.35 -7.77 -61.72
N GLU A 38 -74.51 -8.75 -61.40
CA GLU A 38 -74.93 -10.05 -60.85
C GLU A 38 -75.75 -9.88 -59.56
N TYR A 39 -75.30 -8.98 -58.66
CA TYR A 39 -75.98 -8.71 -57.41
C TYR A 39 -77.39 -8.13 -57.62
N PHE A 40 -77.53 -7.23 -58.60
CA PHE A 40 -78.83 -6.71 -58.98
C PHE A 40 -79.72 -7.79 -59.63
N GLN A 41 -79.17 -8.65 -60.49
CA GLN A 41 -79.92 -9.74 -61.11
C GLN A 41 -80.49 -10.71 -60.06
N ARG A 42 -79.68 -11.06 -59.04
CA ARG A 42 -80.04 -12.05 -58.02
C ARG A 42 -80.94 -11.48 -56.92
N TYR A 43 -80.64 -10.28 -56.42
CA TYR A 43 -81.30 -9.73 -55.23
C TYR A 43 -82.18 -8.51 -55.52
N ARG A 44 -82.21 -8.03 -56.77
CA ARG A 44 -82.93 -6.81 -57.20
C ARG A 44 -82.53 -5.54 -56.42
N ARG A 45 -81.36 -5.57 -55.76
CA ARG A 45 -80.77 -4.42 -55.06
C ARG A 45 -79.69 -3.80 -55.94
N ARG A 46 -79.83 -2.50 -56.24
CA ARG A 46 -78.84 -1.77 -57.06
C ARG A 46 -77.65 -1.36 -56.19
N THR A 47 -76.45 -1.67 -56.66
CA THR A 47 -75.18 -1.13 -56.17
C THR A 47 -74.50 -0.40 -57.30
N PHE A 48 -73.73 0.64 -56.98
CA PHE A 48 -73.11 1.50 -57.98
C PHE A 48 -71.61 1.58 -57.73
N LEU A 49 -70.85 1.49 -58.81
CA LEU A 49 -69.45 1.87 -58.85
C LEU A 49 -69.33 3.23 -59.52
N THR A 50 -68.49 4.08 -58.95
CA THR A 50 -68.19 5.39 -59.52
C THR A 50 -66.69 5.52 -59.73
N PRO A 51 -66.23 6.35 -60.67
CA PRO A 51 -64.80 6.66 -60.77
C PRO A 51 -64.23 7.19 -59.45
N LYS A 52 -65.04 7.89 -58.63
CA LYS A 52 -64.67 8.37 -57.31
C LYS A 52 -64.38 7.24 -56.32
N SER A 53 -65.14 6.15 -56.33
CA SER A 53 -64.85 4.99 -55.47
C SER A 53 -63.53 4.32 -55.86
N TYR A 54 -63.21 4.27 -57.16
CA TYR A 54 -61.92 3.73 -57.63
C TYR A 54 -60.73 4.62 -57.25
N LEU A 55 -60.88 5.96 -57.33
CA LEU A 55 -59.85 6.88 -56.85
C LEU A 55 -59.63 6.78 -55.33
N SER A 56 -60.71 6.60 -54.56
CA SER A 56 -60.62 6.35 -53.11
C SER A 56 -59.89 5.04 -52.82
N PHE A 57 -60.15 3.98 -53.59
CA PHE A 57 -59.45 2.70 -53.48
C PHE A 57 -57.93 2.84 -53.72
N ILE A 58 -57.51 3.53 -54.78
CA ILE A 58 -56.09 3.79 -55.06
C ILE A 58 -55.46 4.64 -53.94
N GLY A 59 -56.17 5.65 -53.44
CA GLY A 59 -55.73 6.46 -52.29
C GLY A 59 -55.53 5.63 -51.02
N GLY A 60 -56.48 4.73 -50.73
CA GLY A 60 -56.39 3.79 -49.61
C GLY A 60 -55.20 2.84 -49.75
N TYR A 61 -54.98 2.29 -50.95
CA TYR A 61 -53.80 1.45 -51.22
C TYR A 61 -52.50 2.19 -50.93
N LYS A 62 -52.34 3.43 -51.42
CA LYS A 62 -51.13 4.24 -51.16
C LYS A 62 -50.93 4.52 -49.67
N ALA A 63 -52.00 4.80 -48.94
CA ALA A 63 -51.92 5.05 -47.51
C ALA A 63 -51.47 3.81 -46.74
N ILE A 64 -52.11 2.66 -47.00
CA ILE A 64 -51.78 1.39 -46.35
C ILE A 64 -50.36 0.94 -46.73
N TYR A 65 -49.98 1.05 -48.00
CA TYR A 65 -48.65 0.68 -48.45
C TYR A 65 -47.58 1.51 -47.73
N LYS A 66 -47.75 2.84 -47.66
CA LYS A 66 -46.83 3.73 -46.94
C LYS A 66 -46.66 3.32 -45.48
N GLU A 67 -47.76 3.02 -44.79
CA GLU A 67 -47.74 2.59 -43.40
C GLU A 67 -47.01 1.25 -43.22
N LYS A 68 -47.38 0.24 -44.03
CA LYS A 68 -46.77 -1.09 -43.97
C LYS A 68 -45.30 -1.05 -44.33
N PHE A 69 -44.94 -0.26 -45.34
CA PHE A 69 -43.55 -0.08 -45.76
C PHE A 69 -42.70 0.53 -44.63
N ALA A 70 -43.19 1.59 -43.98
CA ALA A 70 -42.51 2.19 -42.84
C ALA A 70 -42.35 1.21 -41.66
N ASN A 71 -43.40 0.42 -41.36
CA ASN A 71 -43.36 -0.58 -40.31
C ASN A 71 -42.30 -1.67 -40.59
N VAL A 72 -42.29 -2.23 -41.81
CA VAL A 72 -41.28 -3.22 -42.21
C VAL A 72 -39.88 -2.63 -42.21
N GLY A 73 -39.72 -1.39 -42.70
CA GLY A 73 -38.46 -0.67 -42.64
C GLY A 73 -37.93 -0.52 -41.21
N SER A 74 -38.80 -0.16 -40.27
CA SER A 74 -38.42 -0.05 -38.84
C SER A 74 -37.97 -1.39 -38.25
N LEU A 75 -38.64 -2.49 -38.63
CA LEU A 75 -38.30 -3.83 -38.15
C LEU A 75 -36.97 -4.32 -38.75
N SER A 76 -36.76 -4.06 -40.03
CA SER A 76 -35.50 -4.34 -40.72
C SER A 76 -34.34 -3.58 -40.08
N GLU A 77 -34.54 -2.30 -39.76
CA GLU A 77 -33.51 -1.47 -39.13
C GLU A 77 -33.16 -1.95 -37.71
N ARG A 78 -34.17 -2.36 -36.94
CA ARG A 78 -33.95 -3.00 -35.63
C ARG A 78 -33.16 -4.30 -35.76
N MET A 79 -33.48 -5.15 -36.73
CA MET A 79 -32.76 -6.39 -36.99
C MET A 79 -31.31 -6.11 -37.38
N ARG A 80 -31.09 -5.16 -38.29
CA ARG A 80 -29.76 -4.73 -38.74
C ARG A 80 -28.91 -4.23 -37.57
N THR A 81 -29.49 -3.40 -36.71
CA THR A 81 -28.80 -2.88 -35.52
C THR A 81 -28.48 -4.00 -34.54
N GLY A 82 -29.41 -4.92 -34.31
CA GLY A 82 -29.20 -6.10 -33.46
C GLY A 82 -28.05 -6.98 -33.97
N LEU A 83 -28.04 -7.27 -35.28
CA LEU A 83 -26.97 -8.05 -35.92
C LEU A 83 -25.61 -7.35 -35.79
N ALA A 84 -25.56 -6.04 -36.06
CA ALA A 84 -24.33 -5.27 -35.93
C ALA A 84 -23.77 -5.31 -34.50
N LYS A 85 -24.64 -5.24 -33.49
CA LYS A 85 -24.25 -5.35 -32.08
C LYS A 85 -23.76 -6.74 -31.71
N LEU A 86 -24.36 -7.80 -32.26
CA LEU A 86 -23.88 -9.17 -32.06
C LEU A 86 -22.49 -9.38 -32.67
N MET A 87 -22.25 -8.83 -33.86
CA MET A 87 -20.94 -8.90 -34.52
C MET A 87 -19.87 -8.12 -33.74
N GLU A 88 -20.21 -6.95 -33.21
CA GLU A 88 -19.32 -6.16 -32.34
C GLU A 88 -18.97 -6.94 -31.06
N ALA A 89 -19.96 -7.59 -30.44
CA ALA A 89 -19.75 -8.43 -29.27
C ALA A 89 -18.86 -9.66 -29.59
N GLU A 90 -19.08 -10.32 -30.73
CA GLU A 90 -18.24 -11.43 -31.19
C GLU A 90 -16.77 -11.03 -31.33
N VAL A 91 -16.51 -9.89 -31.98
CA VAL A 91 -15.15 -9.34 -32.13
C VAL A 91 -14.53 -9.05 -30.76
N SER A 92 -15.30 -8.45 -29.85
CA SER A 92 -14.84 -8.12 -28.49
C SER A 92 -14.49 -9.38 -27.68
N VAL A 93 -15.33 -10.41 -27.74
CA VAL A 93 -15.09 -11.69 -27.05
C VAL A 93 -13.85 -12.38 -27.61
N ASN A 94 -13.67 -12.39 -28.93
CA ASN A 94 -12.47 -12.95 -29.56
C ASN A 94 -11.19 -12.22 -29.14
N GLN A 95 -11.25 -10.90 -28.99
CA GLN A 95 -10.11 -10.11 -28.52
C GLN A 95 -9.79 -10.42 -27.04
N LEU A 96 -10.81 -10.44 -26.17
CA LEU A 96 -10.64 -10.79 -24.76
C LEU A 96 -10.11 -12.21 -24.57
N SER A 97 -10.53 -13.17 -25.41
CA SER A 97 -10.01 -14.53 -25.38
C SER A 97 -8.52 -14.59 -25.68
N LYS A 98 -8.02 -13.80 -26.65
CA LYS A 98 -6.58 -13.70 -26.93
C LYS A 98 -5.81 -13.06 -25.78
N GLU A 99 -6.35 -12.00 -25.19
CA GLU A 99 -5.74 -11.31 -24.05
C GLU A 99 -5.69 -12.20 -22.80
N LEU A 100 -6.73 -12.99 -22.56
CA LEU A 100 -6.79 -13.92 -21.45
C LEU A 100 -5.64 -14.94 -21.50
N VAL A 101 -5.40 -15.54 -22.67
CA VAL A 101 -4.30 -16.51 -22.86
C VAL A 101 -2.94 -15.87 -22.55
N MET A 102 -2.69 -14.65 -23.04
CA MET A 102 -1.45 -13.93 -22.71
C MET A 102 -1.34 -13.66 -21.21
N LYS A 103 -2.41 -13.19 -20.56
CA LYS A 103 -2.42 -12.90 -19.12
C LYS A 103 -2.25 -14.15 -18.25
N GLU A 104 -2.80 -15.29 -18.65
CA GLU A 104 -2.58 -16.58 -17.97
C GLU A 104 -1.10 -16.97 -18.02
N THR A 105 -0.43 -16.79 -19.17
CA THR A 105 1.01 -17.08 -19.28
C THR A 105 1.86 -16.13 -18.42
N ASP A 106 1.55 -14.84 -18.42
CA ASP A 106 2.24 -13.85 -17.59
C ASP A 106 2.05 -14.14 -16.10
N LEU A 107 0.83 -14.53 -15.70
CA LEU A 107 0.50 -14.85 -14.32
C LEU A 107 1.23 -16.12 -13.84
N ALA A 108 1.36 -17.13 -14.69
CA ALA A 108 2.15 -18.32 -14.38
C ALA A 108 3.63 -17.97 -14.13
N VAL A 109 4.22 -17.10 -14.97
CA VAL A 109 5.60 -16.63 -14.79
C VAL A 109 5.76 -15.81 -13.51
N ALA A 110 4.81 -14.90 -13.25
CA ALA A 110 4.83 -14.06 -12.05
C ALA A 110 4.66 -14.90 -10.77
N SER A 111 3.75 -15.89 -10.78
CA SER A 111 3.55 -16.82 -9.66
C SER A 111 4.83 -17.60 -9.37
N LYS A 112 5.48 -18.15 -10.39
CA LYS A 112 6.74 -18.87 -10.21
C LYS A 112 7.83 -18.00 -9.59
N LYS A 113 7.97 -16.75 -10.05
CA LYS A 113 8.91 -15.78 -9.46
C LYS A 113 8.56 -15.43 -8.02
N ALA A 114 7.27 -15.30 -7.70
CA ALA A 114 6.82 -15.03 -6.34
C ALA A 114 7.16 -16.20 -5.40
N ASP A 115 6.97 -17.45 -5.85
CA ASP A 115 7.35 -18.65 -5.09
C ASP A 115 8.86 -18.71 -4.82
N GLU A 116 9.69 -18.36 -5.82
CA GLU A 116 11.15 -18.28 -5.68
C GLU A 116 11.57 -17.23 -4.62
N VAL A 117 10.98 -16.03 -4.68
CA VAL A 117 11.27 -14.97 -3.69
C VAL A 117 10.78 -15.36 -2.31
N LEU A 118 9.63 -16.03 -2.18
CA LEU A 118 9.10 -16.49 -0.91
C LEU A 118 10.06 -17.49 -0.24
N LEU A 119 10.63 -18.42 -1.01
CA LEU A 119 11.65 -19.35 -0.53
C LEU A 119 12.88 -18.61 -0.01
N GLU A 120 13.39 -17.64 -0.78
CA GLU A 120 14.57 -16.87 -0.39
C GLU A 120 14.33 -16.05 0.89
N VAL A 121 13.19 -15.35 0.99
CA VAL A 121 12.83 -14.57 2.19
C VAL A 121 12.65 -15.50 3.39
N THR A 122 12.06 -16.67 3.21
CA THR A 122 11.90 -17.65 4.30
C THR A 122 13.26 -18.15 4.80
N MET A 123 14.19 -18.47 3.90
CA MET A 123 15.56 -18.86 4.28
C MET A 123 16.30 -17.73 5.01
N LYS A 124 16.19 -16.49 4.50
CA LYS A 124 16.79 -15.32 5.15
C LYS A 124 16.17 -15.03 6.51
N ALA A 125 14.86 -15.16 6.67
CA ALA A 125 14.16 -15.01 7.95
C ALA A 125 14.61 -16.06 8.96
N GLN A 126 14.73 -17.34 8.56
CA GLN A 126 15.25 -18.39 9.42
C GLN A 126 16.71 -18.13 9.85
N ALA A 127 17.55 -17.64 8.94
CA ALA A 127 18.93 -17.26 9.26
C ALA A 127 18.98 -16.08 10.25
N ALA A 128 18.16 -15.05 10.02
CA ALA A 128 18.06 -13.89 10.91
C ALA A 128 17.57 -14.29 12.31
N GLU A 129 16.60 -15.20 12.42
CA GLU A 129 16.12 -15.68 13.73
C GLU A 129 17.21 -16.44 14.50
N LYS A 130 18.05 -17.24 13.81
CA LYS A 130 19.22 -17.88 14.44
C LYS A 130 20.20 -16.86 15.01
N VAL A 131 20.52 -15.82 14.24
CA VAL A 131 21.41 -14.74 14.69
C VAL A 131 20.80 -13.99 15.86
N LYS A 132 19.50 -13.67 15.80
CA LYS A 132 18.76 -13.02 16.89
C LYS A 132 18.82 -13.85 18.18
N MET A 133 18.63 -15.17 18.11
CA MET A 133 18.79 -16.05 19.28
C MET A 133 20.21 -16.02 19.85
N GLN A 134 21.25 -15.95 19.00
CA GLN A 134 22.64 -15.84 19.46
C GLN A 134 22.90 -14.48 20.13
N VAL A 135 22.45 -13.39 19.52
CA VAL A 135 22.59 -12.04 20.08
C VAL A 135 21.85 -11.91 21.40
N GLN A 136 20.64 -12.50 21.52
CA GLN A 136 19.90 -12.50 22.78
C GLN A 136 20.68 -13.19 23.89
N LYS A 137 21.29 -14.36 23.62
CA LYS A 137 22.16 -15.03 24.61
C LYS A 137 23.34 -14.18 25.06
N VAL A 138 23.95 -13.43 24.14
CA VAL A 138 25.06 -12.53 24.48
C VAL A 138 24.56 -11.35 25.30
N LYS A 139 23.40 -10.78 24.94
CA LYS A 139 22.75 -9.71 25.69
C LYS A 139 22.43 -10.14 27.12
N ASP A 140 21.83 -11.31 27.31
CA ASP A 140 21.45 -11.81 28.64
C ASP A 140 22.68 -11.99 29.53
N LYS A 141 23.77 -12.56 28.98
CA LYS A 141 25.05 -12.68 29.70
C LYS A 141 25.66 -11.32 30.06
N ALA A 142 25.65 -10.38 29.12
CA ALA A 142 26.16 -9.03 29.37
C ALA A 142 25.32 -8.30 30.42
N GLN A 143 24.00 -8.51 30.42
CA GLN A 143 23.10 -7.93 31.40
C GLN A 143 23.40 -8.46 32.80
N THR A 144 23.62 -9.77 32.96
CA THR A 144 24.03 -10.35 34.26
C THR A 144 25.31 -9.70 34.78
N ILE A 145 26.31 -9.50 33.92
CA ILE A 145 27.58 -8.84 34.30
C ILE A 145 27.33 -7.39 34.73
N VAL A 146 26.47 -6.66 34.00
CA VAL A 146 26.11 -5.27 34.36
C VAL A 146 25.40 -5.22 35.71
N ASP A 147 24.48 -6.15 35.95
CA ASP A 147 23.74 -6.25 37.21
C ASP A 147 24.69 -6.58 38.38
N ASP A 148 25.65 -7.50 38.18
CA ASP A 148 26.68 -7.84 39.16
C ASP A 148 27.58 -6.63 39.47
N ILE A 149 28.04 -5.90 38.44
CA ILE A 149 28.84 -4.67 38.61
C ILE A 149 28.06 -3.61 39.38
N ALA A 150 26.75 -3.48 39.15
CA ALA A 150 25.91 -2.53 39.87
C ALA A 150 25.81 -2.87 41.37
N VAL A 151 25.71 -4.16 41.71
CA VAL A 151 25.76 -4.64 43.10
C VAL A 151 27.11 -4.33 43.75
N ASP A 152 28.21 -4.65 43.07
CA ASP A 152 29.56 -4.39 43.56
C ASP A 152 29.81 -2.88 43.75
N LYS A 153 29.33 -2.06 42.81
CA LYS A 153 29.42 -0.61 42.88
C LYS A 153 28.66 -0.06 44.09
N ALA A 154 27.42 -0.50 44.31
CA ALA A 154 26.64 -0.08 45.48
C ALA A 154 27.35 -0.44 46.79
N ALA A 155 27.88 -1.67 46.89
CA ALA A 155 28.63 -2.10 48.06
C ALA A 155 29.94 -1.32 48.28
N ALA A 156 30.59 -0.86 47.20
CA ALA A 156 31.77 0.00 47.28
C ALA A 156 31.42 1.44 47.68
N GLU A 157 30.33 2.00 47.15
CA GLU A 157 29.82 3.34 47.51
C GLU A 157 29.37 3.39 48.98
N ASP A 158 28.68 2.36 49.48
CA ASP A 158 28.31 2.26 50.91
C ASP A 158 29.53 2.25 51.83
N LYS A 159 30.59 1.52 51.44
CA LYS A 159 31.86 1.50 52.19
C LYS A 159 32.58 2.85 52.11
N LEU A 160 32.52 3.54 50.98
CA LEU A 160 33.08 4.88 50.81
C LEU A 160 32.36 5.88 51.72
N GLU A 161 31.04 5.85 51.75
CA GLU A 161 30.23 6.76 52.58
C GLU A 161 30.45 6.48 54.08
N ALA A 162 30.62 5.21 54.47
CA ALA A 162 31.00 4.86 55.84
C ALA A 162 32.42 5.35 56.23
N ALA A 163 33.33 5.43 55.26
CA ALA A 163 34.71 5.90 55.47
C ALA A 163 34.85 7.43 55.36
N ARG A 164 33.92 8.12 54.69
CA ARG A 164 33.90 9.58 54.54
C ARG A 164 34.01 10.38 55.85
N PRO A 165 33.24 10.08 56.92
CA PRO A 165 33.36 10.86 58.16
C PRO A 165 34.74 10.72 58.80
N ALA A 166 35.35 9.53 58.75
CA ALA A 166 36.71 9.33 59.25
C ALA A 166 37.75 10.08 58.40
N LEU A 167 37.52 10.21 57.09
CA LEU A 167 38.38 10.97 56.19
C LEU A 167 38.24 12.48 56.42
N GLU A 168 37.01 13.00 56.55
CA GLU A 168 36.75 14.41 56.82
C GLU A 168 37.26 14.84 58.20
N GLU A 169 37.14 13.98 59.22
CA GLU A 169 37.72 14.22 60.54
C GLU A 169 39.25 14.25 60.49
N ALA A 170 39.87 13.35 59.70
CA ALA A 170 41.31 13.36 59.48
C ALA A 170 41.76 14.60 58.68
N GLU A 171 41.03 15.02 57.65
CA GLU A 171 41.32 16.25 56.89
C GLU A 171 41.16 17.52 57.75
N ALA A 172 40.12 17.61 58.59
CA ALA A 172 39.90 18.74 59.49
C ALA A 172 40.98 18.84 60.58
N ALA A 173 41.37 17.72 61.21
CA ALA A 173 42.45 17.68 62.19
C ALA A 173 43.81 18.09 61.59
N LEU A 174 44.03 17.80 60.31
CA LEU A 174 45.21 18.22 59.56
C LEU A 174 45.21 19.73 59.33
N GLN A 175 44.07 20.28 58.90
CA GLN A 175 43.93 21.69 58.53
C GLN A 175 44.03 22.62 59.76
N ASP A 176 43.59 22.16 60.93
CA ASP A 176 43.66 22.93 62.18
C ASP A 176 45.01 22.83 62.91
N SER A 177 45.81 21.77 62.70
CA SER A 177 47.06 21.55 63.48
C SER A 177 48.37 21.63 62.69
N ILE A 178 48.35 21.50 61.36
CA ILE A 178 49.56 21.54 60.52
C ILE A 178 49.45 22.67 59.50
N THR A 179 50.20 23.76 59.74
CA THR A 179 50.30 24.90 58.82
C THR A 179 51.41 24.65 57.79
N GLY A 180 51.30 25.20 56.57
CA GLY A 180 52.31 24.98 55.52
C GLY A 180 53.73 25.40 55.93
N GLU A 181 53.83 26.40 56.80
CA GLU A 181 55.10 26.87 57.39
C GLU A 181 55.76 25.81 58.30
N THR A 182 54.98 24.98 59.02
CA THR A 182 55.56 23.96 59.90
C THR A 182 56.13 22.77 59.13
N VAL A 183 55.53 22.41 58.01
CA VAL A 183 56.03 21.34 57.12
C VAL A 183 57.31 21.78 56.41
N GLU A 184 57.34 23.01 55.91
CA GLU A 184 58.52 23.59 55.24
C GLU A 184 59.72 23.73 56.19
N LEU A 185 59.49 24.09 57.47
CA LEU A 185 60.55 24.15 58.47
C LEU A 185 61.12 22.78 58.86
N LEU A 186 60.31 21.72 58.75
CA LEU A 186 60.68 20.34 59.10
C LEU A 186 61.37 19.59 57.97
N GLU A 187 61.18 20.00 56.72
CA GLU A 187 61.72 19.33 55.52
C GLU A 187 63.23 19.02 55.60
N PRO A 188 64.12 19.94 56.04
CA PRO A 188 65.55 19.64 56.16
C PRO A 188 65.88 18.58 57.22
N TYR A 189 65.00 18.40 58.22
CA TYR A 189 65.16 17.40 59.27
C TYR A 189 64.62 16.03 58.86
N LEU A 190 63.61 16.00 57.99
CA LEU A 190 63.03 14.76 57.45
C LEU A 190 63.97 14.08 56.44
N ASP A 191 64.82 14.86 55.74
CA ASP A 191 65.79 14.38 54.74
C ASP A 191 67.14 13.93 55.33
N MET A 192 67.29 13.96 56.65
CA MET A 192 68.51 13.50 57.32
C MET A 192 68.68 11.98 57.21
N GLU A 193 69.91 11.49 56.99
CA GLU A 193 70.21 10.05 56.83
C GLU A 193 69.83 9.19 58.04
N ASP A 194 69.68 9.78 59.22
CA ASP A 194 69.29 9.10 60.47
C ASP A 194 67.78 9.19 60.76
N TYR A 195 67.02 9.95 59.96
CA TYR A 195 65.56 10.06 60.05
C TYR A 195 64.87 9.02 59.15
N ASP A 196 65.15 7.74 59.41
CA ASP A 196 64.59 6.62 58.65
C ASP A 196 63.92 5.57 59.56
N LEU A 197 62.99 4.81 58.96
CA LEU A 197 62.19 3.81 59.67
C LEU A 197 63.05 2.67 60.28
N GLU A 198 64.11 2.26 59.60
CA GLU A 198 64.98 1.17 60.02
C GLU A 198 65.88 1.58 61.19
N THR A 199 66.28 2.85 61.25
CA THR A 199 67.00 3.45 62.38
C THR A 199 66.07 3.67 63.57
N ALA A 200 64.84 4.15 63.35
CA ALA A 200 63.85 4.36 64.41
C ALA A 200 63.37 3.05 65.08
N LYS A 201 63.22 1.95 64.30
CA LYS A 201 62.83 0.62 64.82
C LYS A 201 63.84 0.03 65.79
N LYS A 202 65.14 0.32 65.62
CA LYS A 202 66.21 -0.17 66.50
C LYS A 202 66.09 0.36 67.93
N VAL A 203 65.42 1.50 68.12
CA VAL A 203 65.21 2.11 69.44
C VAL A 203 63.93 1.61 70.07
N CYS A 204 62.77 1.83 69.43
CA CYS A 204 61.50 1.26 69.89
C CYS A 204 60.42 1.30 68.79
N GLY A 205 59.47 0.35 68.83
CA GLY A 205 58.40 0.25 67.84
C GLY A 205 57.46 1.46 67.80
N ASN A 206 57.24 2.14 68.93
CA ASN A 206 56.41 3.33 68.99
C ASN A 206 57.10 4.55 68.32
N VAL A 207 58.42 4.67 68.46
CA VAL A 207 59.22 5.73 67.81
C VAL A 207 59.27 5.51 66.30
N ALA A 208 59.39 4.26 65.85
CA ALA A 208 59.26 3.91 64.43
C ALA A 208 57.86 4.26 63.87
N GLY A 209 56.80 3.99 64.64
CA GLY A 209 55.44 4.38 64.28
C GLY A 209 55.28 5.90 64.13
N LEU A 210 55.82 6.67 65.08
CA LEU A 210 55.80 8.14 65.03
C LEU A 210 56.62 8.69 63.86
N CYS A 211 57.83 8.18 63.62
CA CYS A 211 58.68 8.58 62.49
C CYS A 211 58.01 8.30 61.13
N SER A 212 57.41 7.12 60.97
CA SER A 212 56.64 6.80 59.77
C SER A 212 55.41 7.70 59.61
N TRP A 213 54.75 8.02 60.71
CA TRP A 213 53.54 8.85 60.71
C TRP A 213 53.86 10.30 60.33
N THR A 214 54.94 10.89 60.86
CA THR A 214 55.37 12.25 60.51
C THR A 214 55.81 12.38 59.05
N GLN A 215 56.56 11.40 58.52
CA GLN A 215 56.92 11.35 57.09
C GLN A 215 55.69 11.22 56.19
N ALA A 216 54.78 10.29 56.53
CA ALA A 216 53.55 10.09 55.79
C ALA A 216 52.65 11.33 55.84
N MET A 217 52.63 12.05 56.97
CA MET A 217 51.83 13.26 57.14
C MET A 217 52.35 14.44 56.31
N ALA A 218 53.68 14.62 56.25
CA ALA A 218 54.31 15.62 55.38
C ALA A 218 54.05 15.31 53.90
N TYR A 219 54.18 14.05 53.50
CA TYR A 219 53.90 13.61 52.12
C TYR A 219 52.42 13.76 51.75
N PHE A 220 51.51 13.39 52.66
CA PHE A 220 50.07 13.55 52.47
C PHE A 220 49.67 15.02 52.36
N TYR A 221 50.24 15.92 53.18
CA TYR A 221 50.01 17.36 53.06
C TYR A 221 50.44 17.90 51.68
N GLY A 222 51.61 17.46 51.18
CA GLY A 222 52.09 17.80 49.84
C GLY A 222 51.11 17.40 48.74
N ILE A 223 50.64 16.14 48.76
CA ILE A 223 49.63 15.65 47.81
C ILE A 223 48.31 16.42 47.97
N ASN A 224 47.84 16.64 49.19
CA ASN A 224 46.56 17.29 49.42
C ASN A 224 46.57 18.75 48.91
N LYS A 225 47.70 19.46 49.04
CA LYS A 225 47.90 20.80 48.46
C LYS A 225 47.78 20.81 46.92
N GLU A 226 48.23 19.75 46.25
CA GLU A 226 48.11 19.61 44.79
C GLU A 226 46.72 19.12 44.33
N VAL A 227 46.07 18.27 45.12
CA VAL A 227 44.82 17.58 44.74
C VAL A 227 43.56 18.37 45.13
N LEU A 228 43.57 19.13 46.23
CA LEU A 228 42.43 19.97 46.64
C LEU A 228 41.90 20.93 45.55
N PRO A 229 42.74 21.67 44.80
CA PRO A 229 42.25 22.54 43.72
C PRO A 229 41.71 21.79 42.49
N LEU A 230 41.93 20.47 42.40
CA LEU A 230 41.45 19.62 41.30
C LEU A 230 40.11 18.93 41.62
N LYS A 231 39.58 19.08 42.85
CA LYS A 231 38.30 18.50 43.30
C LYS A 231 37.05 19.34 42.93
N VAL A 232 37.13 20.26 41.95
CA VAL A 232 35.96 21.00 41.41
C VAL A 232 35.22 20.18 40.37
#